data_AF-A0A0K3A889-F1
#
_entry.id   AF-A0A0K3A889-F1
#
_cell.length_a   1.000
_cell.length_b   1.000
_cell.length_c   1.000
_cell.angle_alpha   90.00
_cell.angle_beta   90.00
_cell.angle_gamma   90.00
#
_symmetry.space_group_name_H-M   'P 1'
#
loop_
_entity.id
_entity.type
_entity.pdbx_description
1 polymer ?
#
loop_
_entity_poly.entity_id
_entity_poly.type
_entity_poly.pdbx_seq_one_letter_code
_entity_poly.pdbx_strand_id
1 'polypeptide(L)' 'MRIGIVVDSACDLPQDYIASYAALRQACATHAVQVLESVMSLTGMVNAGKGAITLGFADGPHTFT' A
#
# COMPACT_ATOMS: atom_id res chain seq x y z
N MET A 1 -11.66 8.36 10.13
CA MET A 1 -10.58 7.40 9.85
C MET A 1 -9.48 7.66 10.85
N ARG A 2 -9.04 6.64 11.61
CA ARG A 2 -7.88 6.78 12.49
C ARG A 2 -6.64 6.36 11.70
N ILE A 3 -6.50 5.10 11.34
CA ILE A 3 -5.33 4.60 10.60
C ILE A 3 -5.70 4.17 9.18
N GLY A 4 -4.93 4.62 8.19
CA GLY A 4 -5.00 4.17 6.80
C GLY A 4 -3.61 3.83 6.23
N ILE A 5 -3.58 2.91 5.27
CA ILE A 5 -2.40 2.65 4.44
C ILE A 5 -2.72 2.92 2.98
N VAL A 6 -1.78 3.55 2.26
CA VAL A 6 -1.80 3.67 0.81
C VAL A 6 -0.87 2.62 0.22
N VAL A 7 -1.36 1.83 -0.73
CA VAL A 7 -0.60 0.80 -1.43
C VAL A 7 -0.45 1.24 -2.89
N ASP A 8 0.78 1.51 -3.36
CA ASP A 8 1.05 1.68 -4.79
C ASP A 8 1.72 0.44 -5.39
N SER A 9 1.16 -0.02 -6.52
CA SER A 9 1.78 -1.04 -7.36
C SER A 9 2.25 -0.44 -8.69
N ALA A 10 3.31 -1.00 -9.24
CA ALA A 10 3.83 -0.60 -10.54
C ALA A 10 2.76 -0.71 -11.65
N CYS A 11 2.67 0.31 -12.51
CA CYS A 11 1.63 0.42 -13.56
C CYS A 11 1.75 -0.58 -14.72
N ASP A 12 2.86 -1.31 -14.81
CA ASP A 12 3.09 -2.37 -15.79
C ASP A 12 2.69 -3.76 -15.27
N LEU A 13 2.22 -3.85 -14.02
CA LEU A 13 1.80 -5.10 -13.42
C LEU A 13 0.35 -5.44 -13.77
N PRO A 14 0.04 -6.72 -13.99
CA PRO A 14 -1.33 -7.19 -14.13
C PRO A 14 -2.20 -6.81 -12.93
N GLN A 15 -3.49 -6.54 -13.14
CA GLN A 15 -4.42 -6.14 -12.07
C GLN A 15 -4.53 -7.19 -10.96
N ASP A 16 -4.31 -8.46 -11.27
CA ASP A 16 -4.24 -9.58 -10.33
C ASP A 16 -2.97 -9.60 -9.47
N TYR A 17 -1.96 -8.77 -9.77
CA TYR A 17 -0.84 -8.53 -8.86
C TYR A 17 -1.32 -7.97 -7.51
N ILE A 18 -2.47 -7.31 -7.48
CA ILE A 18 -3.13 -6.90 -6.24
C ILE A 18 -3.45 -8.09 -5.30
N ALA A 19 -3.66 -9.29 -5.85
CA ALA A 19 -3.87 -10.49 -5.04
C ALA A 19 -2.60 -10.93 -4.30
N SER A 20 -1.41 -10.49 -4.73
CA SER A 20 -0.13 -10.90 -4.13
C SER A 20 0.05 -10.43 -2.69
N TYR A 21 -0.63 -9.36 -2.27
CA TYR A 21 -0.59 -8.82 -0.91
C TYR A 21 -1.86 -9.13 -0.09
N ALA A 22 -2.57 -10.21 -0.41
CA ALA A 22 -3.76 -10.64 0.34
C ALA A 22 -3.52 -10.75 1.87
N ALA A 23 -2.34 -11.20 2.28
CA ALA A 23 -1.96 -11.26 3.70
C ALA A 23 -1.93 -9.87 4.37
N LEU A 24 -1.46 -8.84 3.65
CA LEU A 24 -1.48 -7.45 4.13
C LEU A 24 -2.92 -6.96 4.27
N ARG A 25 -3.78 -7.19 3.26
CA ARG A 25 -5.20 -6.82 3.34
C ARG A 25 -5.89 -7.47 4.54
N GLN A 26 -5.61 -8.74 4.78
CA GLN A 26 -6.19 -9.48 5.90
C GLN A 26 -5.72 -8.92 7.25
N ALA A 27 -4.43 -8.59 7.38
CA ALA A 27 -3.92 -7.93 8.58
C ALA A 27 -4.61 -6.57 8.80
N CYS A 28 -4.69 -5.72 7.77
CA CYS A 28 -5.37 -4.44 7.87
C CYS A 28 -6.84 -4.56 8.28
N ALA A 29 -7.56 -5.53 7.70
CA ALA A 29 -8.95 -5.82 8.06
C ALA A 29 -9.08 -6.25 9.54
N THR A 30 -8.15 -7.07 10.03
CA THR A 30 -8.11 -7.52 11.44
C THR A 30 -7.90 -6.35 12.41
N HIS A 31 -7.14 -5.34 11.99
CA HIS A 31 -6.74 -4.21 12.84
C HIS A 31 -7.54 -2.92 12.59
N ALA A 32 -8.65 -2.99 11.85
CA ALA A 32 -9.46 -1.82 11.48
C ALA A 32 -8.65 -0.71 10.79
N VAL A 33 -7.64 -1.10 10.00
CA VAL A 33 -6.84 -0.21 9.16
C VAL A 33 -7.49 -0.13 7.78
N GLN A 34 -7.75 1.09 7.31
CA GLN A 34 -8.27 1.27 5.96
C GLN A 34 -7.16 1.13 4.93
N VAL A 35 -7.40 0.32 3.89
CA VAL A 35 -6.48 0.20 2.75
C VAL A 35 -7.00 1.07 1.60
N LEU A 36 -6.15 1.94 1.08
CA LEU A 36 -6.37 2.75 -0.10
C LEU A 36 -5.38 2.30 -1.17
N GLU A 37 -5.87 1.96 -2.34
CA GLU A 37 -5.04 1.43 -3.43
C GLU A 37 -4.90 2.46 -4.54
N SER A 38 -3.67 2.64 -4.99
CA SER A 38 -3.33 3.49 -6.12
C SER A 38 -2.30 2.80 -7.02
N VAL A 39 -2.14 3.36 -8.22
CA VAL A 39 -1.18 2.88 -9.20
C VAL A 39 -0.01 3.84 -9.22
N MET A 40 1.20 3.30 -9.09
CA MET A 40 2.43 4.07 -9.11
C MET A 40 2.66 4.68 -10.50
N SER A 41 3.17 5.91 -10.56
CA SER A 41 3.62 6.50 -11.82
C SER A 41 4.85 5.77 -12.37
N LEU A 42 5.12 5.91 -13.67
CA LEU A 42 6.33 5.37 -14.30
C LEU A 42 7.62 5.83 -13.57
N THR A 43 7.65 7.07 -13.10
CA THR A 43 8.77 7.63 -12.34
C THR A 43 8.93 6.96 -10.96
N GLY A 44 7.83 6.63 -10.28
CA GLY A 44 7.90 5.86 -9.04
C GLY A 44 8.44 4.45 -9.29
N MET A 45 7.97 3.80 -10.36
CA MET A 45 8.33 2.42 -10.68
C MET A 45 9.83 2.26 -10.94
N VAL A 46 10.46 3.18 -11.68
CA VAL A 46 11.91 3.09 -11.96
C VAL A 46 12.77 3.23 -10.71
N ASN A 47 12.26 3.90 -9.66
CA ASN A 47 12.97 4.09 -8.40
C ASN A 47 12.73 2.94 -7.41
N ALA A 48 11.50 2.41 -7.35
CA ALA A 48 11.13 1.32 -6.44
C ALA A 48 11.50 -0.07 -6.99
N GLY A 49 11.48 -0.22 -8.31
CA GLY A 49 11.72 -1.48 -9.01
C GLY A 49 10.45 -2.22 -9.40
N LYS A 50 10.58 -3.13 -10.38
CA LYS A 50 9.49 -3.98 -10.85
C LYS A 50 9.03 -4.91 -9.73
N GLY A 51 7.71 -5.01 -9.54
CA GLY A 51 7.14 -5.84 -8.48
C GLY A 51 7.37 -5.28 -7.07
N ALA A 52 7.70 -4.00 -6.96
CA ALA A 52 7.68 -3.32 -5.67
C ALA A 52 6.25 -2.93 -5.29
N ILE A 53 6.01 -2.92 -3.98
CA ILE A 53 4.83 -2.33 -3.36
C ILE A 53 5.34 -1.23 -2.43
N THR A 54 4.81 -0.02 -2.58
CA THR A 54 5.08 1.07 -1.62
C THR A 54 3.91 1.21 -0.66
N LEU A 55 4.23 1.49 0.61
CA LEU A 55 3.25 1.66 1.67
C LEU A 55 3.42 3.05 2.29
N GLY A 56 2.32 3.83 2.32
CA GLY A 56 2.25 5.08 3.06
C GLY A 56 1.33 4.93 4.27
N PHE A 57 1.78 5.36 5.45
CA PHE A 57 0.95 5.36 6.66
C PHE A 57 0.29 6.72 6.86
N ALA A 58 -1.01 6.72 7.12
CA ALA A 58 -1.79 7.92 7.40
C ALA A 58 -2.55 7.73 8.72
N ASP A 59 -2.19 8.53 9.72
CA ASP A 59 -2.95 8.69 10.96
C ASP A 59 -2.68 10.10 11.52
N GLY A 60 -3.40 10.48 12.57
CA GLY A 60 -3.10 11.66 13.36
C GLY A 60 -1.72 11.59 14.04
N PRO A 61 -1.30 12.67 14.71
CA PRO A 61 -0.04 12.73 15.43
C PRO A 61 0.06 11.62 16.49
N HIS A 62 1.19 10.89 16.49
CA HIS A 62 1.51 9.88 17.49
C HIS A 62 2.81 10.22 18.20
N THR A 63 2.82 10.04 19.51
CA THR A 63 4.05 10.08 20.31
C THR A 63 4.53 8.65 20.47
N PHE A 64 5.65 8.31 19.85
CA PHE A 64 6.34 7.05 20.10
C PHE A 64 7.25 7.25 21.32
N THR A 65 6.96 6.56 22.41
CA THR A 65 7.80 6.50 23.61
C THR A 65 8.66 5.26 23.62
#